data_AF-A0A960RGA2-F1
#
_entry.id   AF-A0A960RGA2-F1
#
_cell.length_a   1.000
_cell.length_b   1.000
_cell.length_c   1.000
_cell.angle_alpha   90.00
_cell.angle_beta   90.00
_cell.angle_gamma   90.00
#
_symmetry.space_group_name_H-M   'P 1'
#
loop_
_entity.id
_entity.type
_entity.pdbx_description
1 polymer ?
#
loop_
_entity_poly.entity_id
_entity_poly.type
_entity_poly.pdbx_seq_one_letter_code
_entity_poly.pdbx_strand_id
1 'polypeptide(L)'
;MASRKKKARPKTNPAPASAAASVPDAAVFSVSAPVPGWRWWLAGVTLLGLVIRAVGLGHADLWVDEILFVWMSLPPASMWDVAVQHYQQFPSIGHLPLGAMLQNGYLHLVGGTPDALQHAPLIQRVPAVIWGSLAIPALMMAIRRLVSA
;
A
#
# COMPACT_ATOMS: atom_id res chain seq x y z
N MET A 1 64.54 76.70 41.56
CA MET A 1 64.35 76.61 40.09
C MET A 1 64.83 75.24 39.63
N ALA A 2 64.13 74.35 38.96
CA ALA A 2 62.76 74.26 38.48
C ALA A 2 62.34 72.78 38.57
N SER A 3 61.14 72.53 39.11
CA SER A 3 60.52 71.21 39.24
C SER A 3 60.01 70.74 37.88
N ARG A 4 60.56 69.65 37.33
CA ARG A 4 60.07 69.03 36.09
C ARG A 4 59.21 67.81 36.44
N LYS A 5 57.90 68.04 36.51
CA LYS A 5 56.87 67.00 36.72
C LYS A 5 56.92 65.97 35.58
N LYS A 6 57.08 64.69 35.93
CA LYS A 6 56.91 63.57 35.00
C LYS A 6 55.44 63.50 34.56
N LYS A 7 55.23 63.52 33.24
CA LYS A 7 53.91 63.43 32.59
C LYS A 7 53.39 62.01 32.75
N ALA A 8 52.28 61.82 33.46
CA ALA A 8 51.63 60.51 33.61
C ALA A 8 51.01 60.09 32.26
N ARG A 9 51.30 58.86 31.83
CA ARG A 9 50.74 58.23 30.62
C ARG A 9 49.26 57.88 30.88
N PRO A 10 48.33 58.05 29.92
CA PRO A 10 46.95 57.64 30.12
C PRO A 10 46.91 56.11 30.21
N LYS A 11 46.27 55.57 31.25
CA LYS A 11 45.85 54.16 31.29
C LYS A 11 44.74 53.99 30.25
N THR A 12 45.08 53.41 29.11
CA THR A 12 44.10 52.85 28.18
C THR A 12 43.48 51.63 28.85
N ASN A 13 42.20 51.71 29.21
CA ASN A 13 41.42 50.53 29.58
C ASN A 13 41.43 49.56 28.38
N PRO A 14 41.66 48.26 28.58
CA PRO A 14 41.47 47.31 27.49
C PRO A 14 39.99 47.34 27.09
N ALA A 15 39.73 47.49 25.78
CA ALA A 15 38.41 47.28 25.21
C ALA A 15 37.89 45.89 25.62
N PRO A 16 36.57 45.71 25.84
CA PRO A 16 36.04 44.39 26.18
C PRO A 16 36.41 43.44 25.05
N ALA A 17 37.04 42.33 25.40
CA ALA A 17 37.27 41.23 24.48
C ALA A 17 35.93 40.89 23.85
N SER A 18 35.83 41.10 22.54
CA SER A 18 34.72 40.60 21.74
C SER A 18 34.69 39.10 21.96
N ALA A 19 33.81 38.64 22.85
CA ALA A 19 33.49 37.24 22.98
C ALA A 19 32.95 36.83 21.62
N ALA A 20 33.81 36.21 20.81
CA ALA A 20 33.37 35.42 19.68
C ALA A 20 32.48 34.33 20.31
N ALA A 21 31.18 34.58 20.30
CA ALA A 21 30.20 33.57 20.63
C ALA A 21 30.49 32.42 19.67
N SER A 22 31.02 31.32 20.21
CA SER A 22 31.03 30.04 19.54
C SER A 22 29.58 29.75 19.22
N VAL A 23 29.19 30.00 17.97
CA VAL A 23 27.90 29.52 17.44
C VAL A 23 27.95 28.02 17.72
N PRO A 24 27.06 27.49 18.59
CA PRO A 24 27.04 26.06 18.82
C PRO A 24 26.82 25.43 17.45
N ASP A 25 27.76 24.57 17.05
CA ASP A 25 27.64 23.71 15.87
C ASP A 25 26.19 23.28 15.80
N ALA A 26 25.48 23.74 14.77
CA ALA A 26 24.10 23.37 14.57
C ALA A 26 24.10 21.85 14.57
N ALA A 27 23.61 21.25 15.66
CA ALA A 27 23.51 19.82 15.79
C ALA A 27 22.72 19.39 14.57
N VAL A 28 23.43 18.82 13.59
CA VAL A 28 22.84 18.34 12.37
C VAL A 28 21.92 17.24 12.85
N PHE A 29 20.63 17.55 12.96
CA PHE A 29 19.58 16.59 13.21
C PHE A 29 19.61 15.66 12.00
N SER A 30 20.45 14.64 12.08
CA SER A 30 20.49 13.56 11.12
C SER A 30 19.20 12.78 11.35
N VAL A 31 18.15 13.18 10.62
CA VAL A 31 16.94 12.38 10.48
C VAL A 31 17.36 11.18 9.64
N SER A 32 17.88 10.15 10.29
CA SER A 32 18.00 8.84 9.67
C SER A 32 16.58 8.37 9.39
N ALA A 33 16.12 8.58 8.15
CA ALA A 33 14.89 7.97 7.68
C ALA A 33 14.99 6.46 7.96
N PRO A 34 13.98 5.84 8.58
CA PRO A 34 14.03 4.42 8.85
C PRO A 34 14.25 3.68 7.53
N VAL A 35 15.35 2.92 7.45
CA VAL A 35 15.61 2.08 6.27
C VAL A 35 14.42 1.13 6.15
N PRO A 36 13.70 1.12 5.01
CA PRO A 36 12.50 0.31 4.88
C PRO A 36 12.83 -1.16 5.10
N GLY A 37 12.42 -1.70 6.24
CA GLY A 37 12.55 -3.12 6.53
C GLY A 37 11.70 -3.97 5.57
N TRP A 38 11.89 -5.29 5.61
CA TRP A 38 11.19 -6.25 4.75
C TRP A 38 9.67 -6.05 4.66
N ARG A 39 9.02 -5.65 5.76
CA ARG A 39 7.57 -5.39 5.81
C ARG A 39 7.15 -4.19 4.95
N TRP A 40 7.97 -3.13 4.92
CA TRP A 40 7.75 -1.96 4.07
C TRP A 40 7.93 -2.29 2.60
N TRP A 41 8.88 -3.16 2.28
CA TRP A 41 9.05 -3.70 0.93
C TRP A 41 7.80 -4.47 0.47
N LEU A 42 7.26 -5.36 1.31
CA LEU A 42 6.03 -6.10 0.99
C LEU A 42 4.85 -5.14 0.78
N ALA A 43 4.68 -4.15 1.66
CA ALA A 43 3.63 -3.15 1.52
C ALA A 43 3.78 -2.34 0.21
N GLY A 44 5.00 -1.92 -0.13
CA GLY A 44 5.30 -1.21 -1.38
C GLY A 44 4.97 -2.05 -2.62
N VAL A 45 5.36 -3.32 -2.64
CA VAL A 45 5.05 -4.24 -3.74
C VAL A 45 3.53 -4.48 -3.86
N THR A 46 2.84 -4.60 -2.73
CA THR A 46 1.37 -4.78 -2.71
C THR A 46 0.68 -3.54 -3.27
N LEU A 47 1.07 -2.35 -2.82
CA LEU A 47 0.52 -1.09 -3.27
C LEU A 47 0.79 -0.87 -4.77
N LEU A 48 2.01 -1.11 -5.22
CA LEU A 48 2.35 -1.03 -6.64
C LEU A 48 1.52 -2.00 -7.48
N GLY A 49 1.37 -3.24 -7.01
CA GLY A 49 0.54 -4.25 -7.67
C GLY A 49 -0.93 -3.85 -7.76
N LEU A 50 -1.45 -3.16 -6.74
CA LEU A 50 -2.81 -2.64 -6.70
C LEU A 50 -2.97 -1.47 -7.67
N VAL A 51 -2.04 -0.50 -7.67
CA VAL A 51 -2.07 0.65 -8.59
C VAL A 51 -2.04 0.19 -10.03
N ILE A 52 -1.11 -0.70 -10.40
CA ILE A 52 -0.98 -1.20 -11.77
C ILE A 52 -2.27 -1.90 -12.22
N ARG A 53 -2.88 -2.73 -11.36
CA ARG A 53 -4.12 -3.44 -11.67
C ARG A 53 -5.35 -2.53 -11.68
N ALA A 54 -5.34 -1.45 -10.90
CA ALA A 54 -6.44 -0.49 -10.85
C ALA A 54 -6.52 0.38 -12.11
N VAL A 55 -5.41 0.65 -12.81
CA VAL A 55 -5.37 1.50 -14.02
C VAL A 55 -6.28 0.95 -15.15
N GLY A 56 -6.45 -0.37 -15.25
CA GLY A 56 -7.34 -1.00 -16.24
C GLY A 56 -8.75 -1.28 -15.70
N LEU A 57 -9.05 -0.92 -14.46
CA LEU A 57 -10.25 -1.37 -13.76
C LEU A 57 -11.48 -0.60 -14.27
N GLY A 58 -12.35 -1.30 -14.99
CA GLY A 58 -13.61 -0.76 -15.52
C GLY A 58 -13.54 -0.15 -16.93
N HIS A 59 -12.38 -0.19 -17.60
CA HIS A 59 -12.23 0.36 -18.95
C HIS A 59 -12.83 -0.50 -20.07
N ALA A 60 -12.85 -1.82 -19.89
CA ALA A 60 -13.41 -2.76 -20.86
C ALA A 60 -14.71 -3.37 -20.32
N ASP A 61 -15.63 -3.69 -21.22
CA ASP A 61 -16.74 -4.60 -20.93
C ASP A 61 -16.22 -5.94 -20.44
N LEU A 62 -17.11 -6.73 -19.84
CA LEU A 62 -16.76 -8.03 -19.29
C LEU A 62 -16.32 -8.99 -20.41
N TRP A 63 -15.18 -9.63 -20.22
CA TRP A 63 -14.73 -10.74 -21.05
C TRP A 63 -15.61 -11.98 -20.82
N VAL A 64 -15.59 -12.91 -21.77
CA VAL A 64 -16.49 -14.09 -21.78
C VAL A 64 -16.40 -14.89 -20.48
N ASP A 65 -15.20 -15.09 -19.95
CA ASP A 65 -14.96 -15.77 -18.68
C ASP A 65 -15.42 -14.93 -17.47
N GLU A 66 -15.28 -13.61 -17.52
CA GLU A 66 -15.81 -12.71 -16.49
C GLU A 66 -17.35 -12.78 -16.45
N ILE A 67 -18.02 -12.74 -17.60
CA ILE A 67 -19.48 -12.90 -17.69
C ILE A 67 -19.92 -14.22 -17.08
N LEU A 68 -19.18 -15.30 -17.34
CA LEU A 68 -19.47 -16.61 -16.78
C LEU A 68 -19.42 -16.59 -15.24
N PHE A 69 -18.37 -16.03 -14.63
CA PHE A 69 -18.28 -15.92 -13.16
C PHE A 69 -19.37 -15.05 -12.55
N VAL A 70 -19.81 -14.05 -13.28
CA VAL A 70 -20.89 -13.17 -12.89
C VAL A 70 -22.23 -13.89 -12.91
N TRP A 71 -22.51 -14.65 -13.97
CA TRP A 71 -23.73 -15.46 -14.07
C TRP A 71 -23.77 -16.59 -13.04
N MET A 72 -22.61 -17.09 -12.61
CA MET A 72 -22.50 -18.05 -11.51
C MET A 72 -22.66 -17.40 -10.13
N SER A 73 -22.61 -16.08 -10.05
CA SER A 73 -22.85 -15.35 -8.80
C SER A 73 -24.33 -15.08 -8.64
N LEU A 74 -24.89 -15.48 -7.50
CA LEU A 74 -26.30 -15.32 -7.18
C LEU A 74 -26.41 -14.57 -5.87
N PRO A 75 -26.42 -13.23 -5.90
CA PRO A 75 -26.46 -12.42 -4.69
C PRO A 75 -27.59 -12.73 -3.71
N PRO A 76 -28.77 -13.27 -4.09
CA PRO A 76 -29.75 -13.68 -3.07
C PRO A 76 -29.47 -15.06 -2.46
N ALA A 77 -28.61 -15.88 -3.07
CA ALA A 77 -28.35 -17.25 -2.67
C ALA A 77 -27.21 -17.35 -1.65
N SER A 78 -27.22 -18.41 -0.83
CA SER A 78 -26.11 -18.69 0.07
C SER A 78 -24.87 -19.17 -0.70
N MET A 79 -23.68 -19.09 -0.09
CA MET A 79 -22.46 -19.63 -0.69
C MET A 79 -22.57 -21.13 -1.00
N TRP A 80 -23.33 -21.87 -0.19
CA TRP A 80 -23.57 -23.30 -0.40
C TRP A 80 -24.44 -23.55 -1.63
N ASP A 81 -25.52 -22.77 -1.79
CA ASP A 81 -26.40 -22.89 -2.95
C ASP A 81 -25.65 -22.59 -4.25
N VAL A 82 -24.77 -21.57 -4.22
CA VAL A 82 -23.88 -21.27 -5.35
C VAL A 82 -22.97 -22.45 -5.67
N ALA A 83 -22.41 -23.12 -4.66
CA ALA A 83 -21.56 -24.29 -4.89
C ALA A 83 -22.33 -25.46 -5.52
N VAL A 84 -23.53 -25.75 -5.01
CA VAL A 84 -24.40 -26.81 -5.55
C VAL A 84 -24.79 -26.49 -6.99
N GLN A 85 -25.23 -25.27 -7.26
CA GLN A 85 -25.63 -24.83 -8.59
C GLN A 85 -24.46 -24.87 -9.58
N HIS A 86 -23.26 -24.47 -9.15
CA HIS A 86 -22.04 -24.53 -9.96
C HIS A 86 -21.77 -25.93 -10.47
N TYR A 87 -21.88 -26.95 -9.61
CA TYR A 87 -21.71 -28.35 -10.00
C TYR A 87 -22.82 -28.86 -10.94
N GLN A 88 -24.05 -28.39 -10.79
CA GLN A 88 -25.19 -28.79 -11.62
C GLN A 88 -25.14 -28.17 -13.02
N GLN A 89 -24.75 -26.90 -13.12
CA GLN A 89 -24.77 -26.15 -14.37
C GLN A 89 -23.52 -26.37 -15.23
N PHE A 90 -22.37 -26.68 -14.60
CA PHE A 90 -21.10 -26.77 -15.31
C PHE A 90 -20.29 -28.02 -14.98
N PRO A 91 -20.87 -29.23 -15.05
CA PRO A 91 -20.12 -30.47 -14.80
C PRO A 91 -18.96 -30.67 -15.80
N SER A 92 -19.02 -30.03 -16.98
CA SER A 92 -18.04 -30.15 -18.06
C SER A 92 -16.91 -29.12 -18.05
N ILE A 93 -17.03 -28.01 -17.30
CA ILE A 93 -16.04 -26.90 -17.36
C ILE A 93 -14.85 -27.15 -16.40
N GLY A 94 -14.96 -28.09 -15.45
CA GLY A 94 -13.84 -28.53 -14.62
C GLY A 94 -13.36 -27.51 -13.57
N HIS A 95 -14.00 -26.33 -13.46
CA HIS A 95 -13.69 -25.35 -12.44
C HIS A 95 -14.30 -25.71 -11.08
N LEU A 96 -13.53 -25.53 -10.02
CA LEU A 96 -14.04 -25.62 -8.65
C LEU A 96 -14.97 -24.43 -8.32
N PRO A 97 -16.01 -24.63 -7.48
CA PRO A 97 -16.99 -23.59 -7.17
C PRO A 97 -16.43 -22.44 -6.33
N LEU A 98 -15.23 -22.59 -5.75
CA LEU A 98 -14.67 -21.65 -4.79
C LEU A 98 -14.60 -20.22 -5.33
N GLY A 99 -14.23 -20.04 -6.61
CA GLY A 99 -14.19 -18.72 -7.24
C GLY A 99 -15.57 -18.04 -7.26
N ALA A 100 -16.60 -18.77 -7.66
CA ALA A 100 -17.98 -18.28 -7.68
C ALA A 100 -18.51 -18.00 -6.26
N MET A 101 -18.17 -18.84 -5.28
CA MET A 101 -18.55 -18.63 -3.88
C MET A 101 -17.94 -17.35 -3.31
N LEU A 102 -16.64 -17.11 -3.55
CA LEU A 102 -15.96 -15.91 -3.08
C LEU A 102 -16.48 -14.64 -3.77
N GLN A 103 -16.74 -14.72 -5.07
CA GLN A 103 -17.37 -13.62 -5.82
C GLN A 103 -18.76 -13.32 -5.25
N ASN A 104 -19.57 -14.34 -4.98
CA ASN A 104 -20.90 -14.17 -4.40
C ASN A 104 -20.87 -13.52 -3.01
N GLY A 105 -19.95 -13.99 -2.14
CA GLY A 105 -19.74 -13.39 -0.82
C GLY A 105 -19.33 -11.92 -0.90
N TYR A 106 -18.44 -11.58 -1.84
CA TYR A 106 -18.11 -10.17 -2.09
C TYR A 106 -19.34 -9.35 -2.53
N LEU A 107 -20.19 -9.90 -3.40
CA LEU A 107 -21.39 -9.23 -3.87
C LEU A 107 -22.41 -9.01 -2.75
N HIS A 108 -22.53 -9.93 -1.80
CA HIS A 108 -23.31 -9.71 -0.57
C HIS A 108 -22.79 -8.51 0.22
N LEU A 109 -21.47 -8.37 0.36
CA LEU A 109 -20.86 -7.29 1.14
C LEU A 109 -21.06 -5.90 0.51
N VAL A 110 -21.05 -5.82 -0.82
CA VAL A 110 -21.23 -4.55 -1.53
C VAL A 110 -22.68 -4.23 -1.89
N GLY A 111 -23.63 -5.08 -1.46
CA GLY A 111 -25.05 -4.91 -1.79
C GLY A 111 -25.36 -5.09 -3.28
N GLY A 112 -24.60 -5.95 -3.97
CA GLY A 112 -24.76 -6.20 -5.39
C GLY A 112 -26.11 -6.81 -5.70
N THR A 113 -26.84 -6.22 -6.66
CA THR A 113 -28.06 -6.80 -7.22
C THR A 113 -27.77 -7.51 -8.54
N PRO A 114 -28.61 -8.46 -8.97
CA PRO A 114 -28.45 -9.12 -10.28
C PRO A 114 -28.33 -8.14 -11.45
N ASP A 115 -29.04 -7.02 -11.40
CA ASP A 115 -28.97 -5.98 -12.44
C ASP A 115 -27.66 -5.18 -12.37
N ALA A 116 -27.16 -4.89 -11.16
CA ALA A 116 -25.88 -4.22 -10.98
C ALA A 116 -24.71 -5.06 -11.49
N LEU A 117 -24.85 -6.39 -11.51
CA LEU A 117 -23.84 -7.28 -12.04
C LEU A 117 -23.59 -7.06 -13.54
N GLN A 118 -24.61 -6.85 -14.35
CA GLN A 118 -24.37 -6.75 -15.79
C GLN A 118 -23.75 -5.41 -16.21
N HIS A 119 -23.83 -4.40 -15.34
CA HIS A 119 -23.51 -3.01 -15.69
C HIS A 119 -22.42 -2.37 -14.82
N ALA A 120 -21.81 -3.13 -13.90
CA ALA A 120 -20.71 -2.62 -13.07
C ALA A 120 -19.42 -3.48 -13.18
N PRO A 121 -18.72 -3.46 -14.34
CA PRO A 121 -17.48 -4.21 -14.54
C PRO A 121 -16.40 -3.88 -13.51
N LEU A 122 -16.38 -2.63 -13.04
CA LEU A 122 -15.46 -2.18 -12.00
C LEU A 122 -15.66 -2.99 -10.72
N ILE A 123 -16.89 -3.09 -10.22
CA ILE A 123 -17.22 -3.77 -8.96
C ILE A 123 -16.82 -5.24 -9.04
N GLN A 124 -17.05 -5.88 -10.18
CA GLN A 124 -16.84 -7.31 -10.34
C GLN A 124 -15.39 -7.73 -10.39
N ARG A 125 -14.51 -6.86 -10.87
CA ARG A 125 -13.08 -7.12 -10.97
C ARG A 125 -12.33 -6.84 -9.66
N VAL A 126 -12.95 -6.18 -8.68
CA VAL A 126 -12.32 -5.85 -7.39
C VAL A 126 -11.73 -7.09 -6.69
N PRO A 127 -12.45 -8.22 -6.55
CA PRO A 127 -11.87 -9.43 -5.95
C PRO A 127 -10.63 -9.91 -6.69
N ALA A 128 -10.66 -9.95 -8.03
CA ALA A 128 -9.51 -10.35 -8.84
C ALA A 128 -8.30 -9.40 -8.65
N VAL A 129 -8.53 -8.09 -8.56
CA VAL A 129 -7.49 -7.10 -8.28
C VAL A 129 -6.86 -7.33 -6.89
N ILE A 130 -7.70 -7.55 -5.87
CA ILE A 130 -7.23 -7.80 -4.50
C ILE A 130 -6.38 -9.07 -4.46
N TRP A 131 -6.91 -10.19 -4.95
CA TRP A 131 -6.20 -11.47 -4.93
C TRP A 131 -4.93 -11.45 -5.76
N GLY A 132 -4.97 -10.85 -6.96
CA GLY A 132 -3.80 -10.69 -7.81
C GLY A 132 -2.71 -9.82 -7.16
N SER A 133 -3.09 -8.79 -6.41
CA SER A 133 -2.15 -7.91 -5.71
C SER A 133 -1.53 -8.58 -4.48
N LEU A 134 -2.28 -9.44 -3.79
CA LEU A 134 -1.81 -10.20 -2.62
C LEU A 134 -0.98 -11.44 -3.00
N ALA A 135 -1.14 -11.99 -4.20
CA ALA A 135 -0.42 -13.18 -4.63
C ALA A 135 1.11 -12.97 -4.67
N ILE A 136 1.57 -11.80 -5.13
CA ILE A 136 3.00 -11.46 -5.24
C ILE A 136 3.68 -11.41 -3.85
N PRO A 137 3.23 -10.60 -2.87
CA PRO A 137 3.84 -10.57 -1.55
C PRO A 137 3.70 -11.91 -0.82
N ALA A 138 2.60 -12.65 -1.01
CA ALA A 138 2.43 -13.99 -0.45
C ALA A 138 3.49 -14.97 -0.97
N LEU A 139 3.75 -14.96 -2.28
CA LEU A 139 4.80 -15.76 -2.91
C LEU A 139 6.19 -15.37 -2.37
N MET A 140 6.47 -14.08 -2.26
CA MET A 140 7.74 -13.59 -1.69
C MET A 140 7.94 -14.06 -0.24
N MET A 141 6.88 -14.05 0.58
CA MET A 141 6.93 -14.57 1.95
C MET A 141 7.17 -16.08 1.98
N ALA A 142 6.50 -16.84 1.10
CA ALA A 142 6.69 -18.28 0.97
C ALA A 142 8.14 -18.61 0.58
N ILE A 143 8.69 -17.96 -0.45
CA ILE A 143 10.08 -18.13 -0.88
C ILE A 143 11.04 -17.79 0.25
N ARG A 144 10.84 -16.65 0.93
CA ARG A 144 11.70 -16.26 2.06
C ARG A 144 11.70 -17.32 3.15
N ARG A 145 10.53 -17.89 3.47
CA ARG A 145 10.41 -18.95 4.47
C ARG A 145 11.14 -20.23 4.04
N LEU A 146 11.05 -20.60 2.77
CA LEU A 146 11.75 -21.79 2.23
C LEU A 146 13.27 -21.61 2.22
N VAL A 147 13.78 -20.42 1.95
CA VAL A 147 15.23 -20.13 1.93
C VAL A 147 15.80 -19.98 3.35
N SER A 148 14.97 -19.62 4.33
CA SER A 148 15.40 -19.43 5.73
C SER A 148 15.21 -20.68 6.61
N ALA A 149 14.67 -21.77 6.06
CA ALA A 149 14.42 -23.04 6.74
C ALA A 149 15.55 -24.02 6.45
#